data_AF-S6BSD3-F1
#
_entry.id   AF-S6BSD3-F1
#
_cell.length_a   1.000
_cell.length_b   1.000
_cell.length_c   1.000
_cell.angle_alpha   90.00
_cell.angle_beta   90.00
_cell.angle_gamma   90.00
#
_symmetry.space_group_name_H-M   'P 1'
#
loop_
_entity.id
_entity.type
_entity.pdbx_description
1 polymer ?
#
loop_
_entity_poly.entity_id
_entity_poly.type
_entity_poly.pdbx_seq_one_letter_code
_entity_poly.pdbx_strand_id
1 'polypeptide(L)'
;MNDALFVYGTLVDPATWRRISGRHDYGEPAWLDGWQARPVSGRPWPGLVETPGGRVAGLLYRGITPAMWRRLDAYEGAPYQRVRVWVRLSDGQCRAAWAYRWRPRYGSALAHGAWQLSAAKRGRRRRTMRLFLHTRESDR
;
A
#
# COMPACT_ATOMS: atom_id res chain seq x y z
N MET A 1 1.36 22.41 -0.69
CA MET A 1 0.50 21.24 -1.01
C MET A 1 0.95 20.09 -0.13
N ASN A 2 0.04 19.50 0.65
CA ASN A 2 0.39 18.43 1.58
C ASN A 2 0.04 17.09 0.91
N ASP A 3 0.99 16.55 0.14
CA ASP A 3 0.81 15.29 -0.57
C ASP A 3 0.61 14.12 0.41
N ALA A 4 -0.17 13.13 -0.01
CA ALA A 4 -0.37 11.90 0.73
C ALA A 4 0.02 10.69 -0.12
N LEU A 5 0.51 9.64 0.53
CA LEU A 5 0.94 8.39 -0.09
C LEU A 5 0.25 7.21 0.59
N PHE A 6 -0.45 6.40 -0.19
CA PHE A 6 -0.98 5.11 0.21
C PHE A 6 0.03 4.00 -0.10
N VAL A 7 0.31 3.16 0.89
CA VAL A 7 1.22 2.01 0.78
C VAL A 7 0.52 0.71 1.16
N TYR A 8 0.82 -0.36 0.42
CA TYR A 8 0.14 -1.66 0.53
C TYR A 8 1.10 -2.87 0.46
N GLY A 9 2.39 -2.63 0.30
CA GLY A 9 3.44 -3.65 0.19
C GLY A 9 4.47 -3.53 1.32
N THR A 10 5.75 -3.58 0.97
CA THR A 10 6.87 -3.53 1.93
C THR A 10 6.89 -2.25 2.78
N LEU A 11 6.43 -1.12 2.24
CA LEU A 11 6.37 0.16 2.96
C LEU A 11 5.33 0.19 4.09
N VAL A 12 4.47 -0.83 4.22
CA VAL A 12 3.61 -1.01 5.40
C VAL A 12 4.44 -1.34 6.65
N ASP A 13 5.61 -1.97 6.48
CA ASP A 13 6.54 -2.24 7.57
C ASP A 13 7.20 -0.92 8.07
N PRO A 14 7.06 -0.57 9.37
CA PRO A 14 7.59 0.69 9.89
C PRO A 14 9.11 0.83 9.77
N ALA A 15 9.88 -0.27 9.81
CA ALA A 15 11.32 -0.20 9.65
C ALA A 15 11.71 0.16 8.21
N THR A 16 11.02 -0.42 7.23
CA THR A 16 11.15 -0.08 5.81
C THR A 16 10.71 1.35 5.55
N TRP A 17 9.54 1.77 6.06
CA TRP A 17 9.08 3.16 5.95
C TRP A 17 10.12 4.14 6.48
N ARG A 18 10.62 3.93 7.70
CA ARG A 18 11.63 4.80 8.32
C ARG A 18 12.90 4.87 7.50
N ARG A 19 13.41 3.73 7.04
CA ARG A 19 14.64 3.65 6.26
C ARG A 19 14.54 4.45 4.95
N ILE A 20 13.40 4.39 4.26
CA ILE A 20 13.23 5.02 2.94
C ILE A 20 12.78 6.49 3.07
N SER A 21 11.79 6.76 3.92
CA SER A 21 11.21 8.10 4.07
C SER A 21 12.06 9.03 4.96
N GLY A 22 12.81 8.46 5.91
CA GLY A 22 13.49 9.20 6.98
C GLY A 22 12.55 9.66 8.09
N ARG A 23 11.28 9.23 8.10
CA ARG A 23 10.30 9.61 9.13
C ARG A 23 10.05 8.49 10.14
N HIS A 24 9.59 8.90 11.32
CA HIS A 24 9.30 8.02 12.45
C HIS A 24 7.80 7.96 12.78
N ASP A 25 6.96 8.54 11.93
CA ASP A 25 5.51 8.54 12.10
C ASP A 25 4.87 7.21 11.68
N TYR A 26 3.65 7.01 12.14
CA TYR A 26 2.82 5.87 11.79
C TYR A 26 1.78 6.27 10.76
N GLY A 27 1.58 5.42 9.76
CA GLY A 27 0.51 5.61 8.77
C GLY A 27 -0.87 5.32 9.36
N GLU A 28 -1.87 5.95 8.77
CA GLU A 28 -3.28 5.77 9.09
C GLU A 28 -3.86 4.60 8.27
N PRO A 29 -4.59 3.63 8.86
CA PRO A 29 -5.23 2.57 8.10
C PRO A 29 -6.15 3.11 7.00
N ALA A 30 -6.00 2.57 5.79
CA ALA A 30 -6.79 2.99 4.64
C ALA A 30 -7.07 1.80 3.71
N TRP A 31 -8.11 1.94 2.88
CA TRP A 31 -8.50 0.95 1.88
C TRP A 31 -8.61 1.60 0.50
N LEU A 32 -8.13 0.87 -0.50
CA LEU A 32 -8.21 1.25 -1.90
C LEU A 32 -9.15 0.30 -2.64
N ASP A 33 -10.34 0.78 -2.98
CA ASP A 33 -11.37 0.02 -3.72
C ASP A 33 -11.15 0.09 -5.24
N GLY A 34 -11.50 -0.97 -5.96
CA GLY A 34 -11.31 -1.09 -7.41
C GLY A 34 -9.90 -1.53 -7.80
N TRP A 35 -9.10 -1.99 -6.84
CA TRP A 35 -7.73 -2.44 -7.05
C TRP A 35 -7.46 -3.76 -6.34
N GLN A 36 -6.44 -4.47 -6.81
CA GLN A 36 -5.94 -5.68 -6.17
C GLN A 36 -4.41 -5.67 -6.14
N ALA A 37 -3.84 -6.05 -5.00
CA ALA A 37 -2.43 -6.42 -4.90
C ALA A 37 -2.30 -7.87 -5.34
N ARG A 38 -1.46 -8.13 -6.35
CA ARG A 38 -1.21 -9.47 -6.89
C ARG A 38 0.25 -9.87 -6.69
N PRO A 39 0.57 -11.15 -6.46
CA PRO A 39 1.96 -11.59 -6.41
C PRO A 39 2.68 -11.30 -7.73
N VAL A 40 3.96 -10.99 -7.65
CA VAL A 40 4.83 -10.83 -8.81
C VAL A 40 5.81 -12.00 -8.86
N SER A 41 5.84 -12.72 -9.98
CA SER A 41 6.72 -13.86 -10.19
C SER A 41 8.19 -13.48 -9.94
N GLY A 42 8.86 -14.28 -9.11
CA GLY A 42 10.27 -14.06 -8.75
C GLY A 42 10.52 -12.86 -7.84
N ARG A 43 9.48 -12.25 -7.24
CA ARG A 43 9.63 -11.14 -6.29
C ARG A 43 8.89 -11.39 -4.98
N PRO A 44 9.46 -10.98 -3.84
CA PRO A 44 8.81 -11.13 -2.53
C PRO A 44 7.82 -9.99 -2.21
N TRP A 45 7.42 -9.19 -3.21
CA TRP A 45 6.50 -8.06 -3.02
C TRP A 45 5.46 -7.98 -4.15
N PRO A 46 4.26 -7.46 -3.87
CA PRO A 46 3.16 -7.46 -4.83
C PRO A 46 3.19 -6.31 -5.82
N GLY A 47 2.47 -6.48 -6.92
CA GLY A 47 2.10 -5.42 -7.85
C GLY A 47 0.64 -5.02 -7.67
N LEU A 48 0.38 -3.71 -7.59
CA LEU A 48 -0.98 -3.17 -7.56
C LEU A 48 -1.52 -2.97 -8.97
N VAL A 49 -2.71 -3.50 -9.22
CA VAL A 49 -3.42 -3.38 -10.49
C VAL A 49 -4.89 -3.03 -10.28
N GLU A 50 -5.49 -2.39 -11.27
CA GLU A 50 -6.93 -2.11 -11.29
C GLU A 50 -7.68 -3.45 -11.43
N THR A 51 -8.68 -3.65 -10.58
CA THR A 51 -9.48 -4.87 -10.54
C THR A 51 -10.85 -4.51 -9.98
N PRO A 52 -11.90 -4.42 -10.83
CA PRO A 52 -13.26 -4.14 -10.39
C PRO A 52 -13.69 -5.08 -9.26
N GLY A 53 -14.32 -4.52 -8.22
CA GLY A 53 -14.70 -5.27 -7.01
C GLY A 53 -13.54 -5.65 -6.08
N GLY A 54 -12.28 -5.43 -6.49
CA GLY A 54 -11.10 -5.63 -5.65
C GLY A 54 -11.00 -4.57 -4.54
N ARG A 55 -10.33 -4.95 -3.44
CA ARG A 55 -9.98 -4.03 -2.35
C ARG A 55 -8.58 -4.34 -1.85
N VAL A 56 -7.78 -3.29 -1.64
CA VAL A 56 -6.45 -3.39 -1.03
C VAL A 56 -6.44 -2.65 0.30
N ALA A 57 -5.97 -3.31 1.34
CA ALA A 57 -5.79 -2.71 2.66
C ALA A 57 -4.33 -2.24 2.80
N GLY A 58 -4.13 -1.08 3.43
CA GLY A 58 -2.80 -0.46 3.54
C GLY A 58 -2.76 0.69 4.54
N LEU A 59 -1.73 1.52 4.42
CA LEU A 59 -1.51 2.69 5.27
C LEU A 59 -1.41 3.96 4.43
N LEU A 60 -1.96 5.06 4.93
CA LEU A 60 -1.85 6.39 4.38
C LEU A 60 -0.85 7.22 5.21
N TYR A 61 0.17 7.76 4.54
CA TYR A 61 1.10 8.74 5.09
C TYR A 61 0.84 10.12 4.49
N ARG A 62 0.87 11.16 5.31
CA ARG A 62 0.55 12.55 4.92
C ARG A 62 1.77 13.47 5.04
N GLY A 63 1.76 14.55 4.27
CA GLY A 63 2.84 15.53 4.25
C GLY A 63 4.11 14.97 3.63
N ILE A 64 3.98 14.30 2.48
CA ILE A 64 5.12 13.79 1.74
C ILE A 64 5.85 14.96 1.08
N THR A 65 7.12 15.13 1.44
CA THR A 65 7.95 16.21 0.89
C THR A 65 8.57 15.81 -0.45
N PRO A 66 9.02 16.78 -1.28
CA PRO A 66 9.73 16.47 -2.52
C PRO A 66 10.99 15.61 -2.32
N ALA A 67 11.70 15.79 -1.20
CA ALA A 67 12.87 14.98 -0.88
C ALA A 67 12.49 13.52 -0.57
N MET A 68 11.37 13.30 0.12
CA MET A 68 10.83 11.95 0.35
C MET A 68 10.42 11.30 -0.96
N TRP A 69 9.74 12.05 -1.85
CA TRP A 69 9.35 11.54 -3.17
C TRP A 69 10.54 10.98 -3.95
N ARG A 70 11.68 11.70 -3.98
CA ARG A 70 12.89 11.20 -4.67
C ARG A 70 13.38 9.86 -4.10
N ARG A 71 13.36 9.69 -2.78
CA ARG A 71 13.78 8.43 -2.12
C ARG A 71 12.80 7.29 -2.39
N LEU A 72 11.50 7.58 -2.33
CA LEU A 72 10.43 6.61 -2.58
C LEU A 72 10.43 6.16 -4.04
N ASP A 73 10.57 7.11 -4.98
CA ASP A 73 10.67 6.81 -6.42
C ASP A 73 11.92 5.98 -6.74
N ALA A 74 13.05 6.29 -6.11
CA ALA A 74 14.28 5.50 -6.27
C ALA A 74 14.15 4.08 -5.70
N TYR A 75 13.45 3.92 -4.57
CA TYR A 75 13.20 2.63 -3.93
C TYR A 75 12.30 1.72 -4.77
N GLU A 76 11.18 2.24 -5.26
CA GLU A 76 10.21 1.49 -6.06
C GLU A 76 10.76 1.18 -7.47
N GLY A 77 11.51 2.14 -8.04
CA GLY A 77 12.23 1.97 -9.29
C GLY A 77 11.35 1.86 -10.52
N ALA A 78 11.96 1.39 -11.62
CA ALA A 78 11.34 1.32 -12.94
C ALA A 78 10.04 0.48 -13.06
N PRO A 79 9.82 -0.62 -12.31
CA PRO A 79 8.62 -1.45 -12.48
C PRO A 79 7.34 -0.82 -11.96
N TYR A 80 7.45 0.20 -11.10
CA TYR A 80 6.32 0.91 -10.56
C TYR A 80 6.16 2.29 -11.19
N GLN A 81 4.94 2.81 -11.12
CA GLN A 81 4.64 4.20 -11.43
C GLN A 81 3.72 4.79 -10.38
N ARG A 82 3.95 6.07 -10.05
CA ARG A 82 3.03 6.82 -9.21
C ARG A 82 1.74 7.12 -9.97
N VAL A 83 0.61 6.84 -9.33
CA VAL A 83 -0.72 7.18 -9.82
C VAL A 83 -1.53 7.82 -8.72
N ARG A 84 -2.47 8.69 -9.09
CA ARG A 84 -3.43 9.25 -8.14
C ARG A 84 -4.55 8.24 -7.92
N VAL A 85 -4.91 8.06 -6.67
CA VAL A 85 -5.98 7.16 -6.21
C VAL A 85 -6.83 7.84 -5.15
N TRP A 86 -8.01 7.29 -4.91
CA TRP A 86 -8.88 7.64 -3.79
C TRP A 86 -8.90 6.49 -2.80
N VAL A 87 -8.52 6.79 -1.56
CA VAL A 87 -8.55 5.81 -0.48
C VAL A 87 -9.63 6.16 0.53
N ARG A 88 -10.30 5.14 1.05
CA ARG A 88 -11.25 5.24 2.16
C ARG A 88 -10.50 5.08 3.48
N LEU A 89 -10.76 5.94 4.45
CA LEU A 89 -10.21 5.89 5.80
C LEU A 89 -11.17 5.18 6.76
N SER A 90 -10.72 4.94 8.00
CA SER A 90 -11.52 4.24 9.01
C SER A 90 -12.75 5.01 9.49
N ASP A 91 -12.73 6.34 9.34
CA ASP A 91 -13.87 7.21 9.62
C ASP A 91 -14.86 7.29 8.44
N GLY A 92 -14.63 6.54 7.37
CA GLY A 92 -15.43 6.53 6.15
C GLY A 92 -15.08 7.63 5.14
N GLN A 93 -14.17 8.56 5.48
CA GLN A 93 -13.78 9.63 4.56
C GLN A 93 -12.96 9.12 3.39
N CYS A 94 -13.16 9.72 2.22
CA CYS A 94 -12.33 9.50 1.05
C CYS A 94 -11.25 10.59 0.92
N ARG A 95 -10.02 10.17 0.63
CA ARG A 95 -8.88 11.08 0.43
C ARG A 95 -8.14 10.74 -0.84
N ALA A 96 -7.77 11.80 -1.58
CA ALA A 96 -6.85 11.67 -2.69
C ALA A 96 -5.45 11.38 -2.14
N ALA A 97 -4.80 10.37 -2.71
CA ALA A 97 -3.44 9.99 -2.38
C ALA A 97 -2.71 9.56 -3.66
N TRP A 98 -1.40 9.48 -3.57
CA TRP A 98 -0.58 8.77 -4.53
C TRP A 98 -0.46 7.31 -4.10
N ALA A 99 -0.28 6.42 -5.08
CA ALA A 99 0.10 5.04 -4.86
C ALA A 99 1.07 4.59 -5.95
N TYR A 100 1.90 3.59 -5.66
CA TYR A 100 2.75 2.95 -6.66
C TYR A 100 2.01 1.78 -7.28
N ARG A 101 1.65 1.87 -8.57
CA ARG A 101 1.04 0.74 -9.30
C ARG A 101 2.08 0.00 -10.13
N TRP A 102 1.85 -1.29 -10.34
CA TRP A 102 2.65 -2.07 -11.28
C TRP A 102 2.43 -1.55 -12.70
N ARG A 103 3.50 -1.29 -13.45
CA ARG A 103 3.33 -0.76 -14.82
C ARG A 103 2.76 -1.84 -15.74
N PRO A 104 1.78 -1.52 -16.59
CA PRO A 104 1.18 -2.48 -17.52
C PRO A 104 2.19 -3.21 -18.43
N ARG A 105 3.27 -2.53 -18.83
CA ARG A 105 4.35 -3.12 -19.65
C ARG A 105 5.08 -4.30 -18.99
N TYR A 106 4.98 -4.44 -17.67
CA TYR A 106 5.55 -5.58 -16.92
C TYR A 106 4.46 -6.58 -16.50
N GLY A 107 3.27 -6.52 -17.09
CA GLY A 107 2.09 -7.29 -16.67
C GLY A 107 2.27 -8.80 -16.73
N SER A 108 3.13 -9.32 -17.61
CA SER A 108 3.45 -10.76 -17.70
C SER A 108 4.06 -11.35 -16.43
N ALA A 109 4.62 -10.51 -15.55
CA ALA A 109 5.16 -10.94 -14.27
C ALA A 109 4.10 -11.08 -13.16
N LEU A 110 2.85 -10.67 -13.39
CA LEU A 110 1.80 -10.76 -12.36
C LEU A 110 1.20 -12.16 -12.31
N ALA A 111 1.36 -12.83 -11.17
CA ALA A 111 0.71 -14.12 -10.91
C ALA A 111 -0.78 -13.92 -10.59
N HIS A 112 -1.58 -14.98 -10.77
CA HIS A 112 -3.00 -14.97 -10.38
C HIS A 112 -3.18 -14.99 -8.85
N GLY A 113 -4.35 -14.55 -8.40
CA GLY A 113 -4.73 -14.55 -6.99
C GLY A 113 -4.39 -13.25 -6.25
N ALA A 114 -5.00 -13.10 -5.08
CA ALA A 114 -4.75 -11.98 -4.20
C ALA A 114 -3.45 -12.17 -3.42
N TRP A 115 -2.60 -11.15 -3.39
CA TRP A 115 -1.50 -11.10 -2.44
C TRP A 115 -2.07 -10.91 -1.03
N GLN A 116 -1.79 -11.88 -0.16
CA GLN A 116 -2.07 -11.72 1.26
C GLN A 116 -0.85 -11.11 1.92
N LEU A 117 -1.02 -9.92 2.49
CA LEU A 117 -0.07 -9.40 3.47
C LEU A 117 -0.03 -10.39 4.62
N SER A 118 0.98 -11.26 4.66
CA SER A 118 1.25 -12.07 5.84
C SER A 118 1.60 -11.08 6.96
N ALA A 119 0.72 -10.98 7.95
CA ALA A 119 0.93 -10.10 9.10
C ALA A 119 2.30 -10.44 9.71
N ALA A 120 3.26 -9.52 9.55
CA ALA A 120 4.61 -9.70 10.05
C ALA A 120 4.54 -10.05 11.55
N LYS A 121 4.94 -11.28 11.88
CA LYS A 121 5.01 -11.77 13.25
C LYS A 121 6.15 -11.04 13.99
N ARG A 122 5.77 -10.47 15.14
CA ARG A 122 6.55 -10.14 16.36
C ARG A 122 7.29 -8.79 16.41
N GLY A 123 6.83 -7.93 17.33
CA GLY A 123 7.56 -6.76 17.80
C GLY A 123 6.72 -5.70 18.51
N ARG A 124 5.99 -6.09 19.57
CA ARG A 124 5.47 -5.27 20.69
C ARG A 124 5.43 -3.72 20.48
N ARG A 125 4.35 -3.18 19.91
CA ARG A 125 3.61 -2.00 20.43
C ARG A 125 2.27 -1.87 19.72
N ARG A 126 1.23 -2.05 20.53
CA ARG A 126 -0.18 -2.23 20.17
C ARG A 126 -0.78 -0.88 19.78
N ARG A 127 -1.20 -0.71 18.51
CA ARG A 127 -2.38 0.10 18.14
C ARG A 127 -2.76 0.03 16.64
N THR A 128 -1.86 -0.32 15.72
CA THR A 128 -2.19 -0.25 14.27
C THR A 128 -2.59 -1.58 13.62
N MET A 129 -2.12 -2.73 14.15
CA MET A 129 -2.21 -4.02 13.43
C MET A 129 -3.49 -4.85 13.71
N ARG A 130 -4.43 -4.39 14.54
CA ARG A 130 -5.66 -5.16 14.85
C ARG A 130 -6.79 -4.97 13.83
N LEU A 131 -6.68 -3.99 12.92
CA LEU A 131 -7.79 -3.59 12.06
C LEU A 131 -7.92 -4.40 10.76
N PHE A 132 -6.91 -5.18 10.38
CA PHE A 132 -6.93 -5.95 9.12
C PHE A 132 -7.49 -7.38 9.24
N LEU A 133 -7.90 -7.81 10.45
CA LEU A 133 -8.29 -9.20 10.73
C LEU A 133 -9.80 -9.43 10.88
N HIS A 134 -10.68 -8.50 10.47
CA HIS A 134 -12.14 -8.64 10.62
C HIS A 134 -12.95 -8.36 9.35
N THR A 135 -12.44 -8.77 8.18
CA THR A 135 -13.31 -8.88 6.99
C THR A 135 -13.27 -10.29 6.44
N ARG A 136 -13.84 -11.21 7.22
CA ARG A 136 -14.41 -12.45 6.69
C ARG A 136 -15.86 -12.54 7.18
N GLU A 137 -16.72 -12.73 6.19
CA GLU A 137 -18.03 -13.38 6.28
C GLU A 137 -19.19 -12.50 6.77
N SER A 138 -19.87 -11.86 5.80
CA SER A 138 -21.33 -11.84 5.72
C SER A 138 -21.72 -11.24 4.38
N ASP A 139 -22.08 -12.09 3.43
CA ASP A 139 -23.27 -11.82 2.63
C ASP A 139 -23.97 -13.15 2.39
N ARG A 140 -25.26 -13.15 2.72
CA ARG A 140 -26.19 -14.28 2.72
C ARG A 140 -26.62 -14.64 1.31
#